data_AF-A0A7C2M374-F1
#
_entry.id   AF-A0A7C2M374-F1
#
_cell.length_a   1.000
_cell.length_b   1.000
_cell.length_c   1.000
_cell.angle_alpha   90.00
_cell.angle_beta   90.00
_cell.angle_gamma   90.00
#
_symmetry.space_group_name_H-M   'P 1'
#
loop_
_entity.id
_entity.type
_entity.pdbx_description
1 polymer ?
#
loop_
_entity_poly.entity_id
_entity_poly.type
_entity_poly.pdbx_seq_one_letter_code
_entity_poly.pdbx_strand_id
1 'polypeptide(L)'
;MRLATFNIESLDLPTRSEPPFEARAAALRPALERLAADILCLQEVNGQHVPGAPERRLVALDLLLEGTRYAAYHRAATSGADGRGVASVHNLVTLSRFPILERREVRHAYMAPVEYRYVTGSAKGGAPQPVAFDRPLLLTEIELPGAKSLDVINAHLRARRASAIPGEKVDSATWRTTGGWAEGYFISALKRTAQALELRLLIDERLASAPGRLIAVAGDFNAEDHETPLRLAVAGEDDTGNSRLASSALIVLDRALPPDRRWSVLHAGRREMLDHVLASQALYGRLRGIEVHNEGLADEVLAAGGGVAASYHAPLVAEFGWG
;
A
#
# COMPACT_ATOMS: atom_id res chain seq x y z
N MET A 1 9.56 -17.09 9.15
CA MET A 1 8.35 -16.44 8.60
C MET A 1 8.80 -15.37 7.63
N ARG A 2 8.30 -15.40 6.39
CA ARG A 2 8.56 -14.39 5.36
C ARG A 2 7.31 -13.51 5.18
N LEU A 3 7.46 -12.20 5.36
CA LEU A 3 6.41 -11.21 5.11
C LEU A 3 6.80 -10.39 3.88
N ALA A 4 5.92 -10.33 2.89
CA ALA A 4 6.18 -9.62 1.65
C ALA A 4 5.13 -8.54 1.37
N THR A 5 5.53 -7.53 0.61
CA THR A 5 4.61 -6.54 0.02
C THR A 5 4.84 -6.41 -1.48
N PHE A 6 3.77 -6.26 -2.25
CA PHE A 6 3.83 -6.13 -3.70
C PHE A 6 2.64 -5.35 -4.26
N ASN A 7 2.89 -4.15 -4.82
CA ASN A 7 1.92 -3.47 -5.67
C ASN A 7 1.90 -4.18 -7.04
N ILE A 8 0.74 -4.71 -7.43
CA ILE A 8 0.57 -5.49 -8.65
C ILE A 8 -0.11 -4.70 -9.77
N GLU A 9 0.04 -3.37 -9.80
CA GLU A 9 -0.34 -2.49 -10.92
C GLU A 9 -1.77 -2.67 -11.42
N SER A 10 -2.75 -2.32 -10.61
CA SER A 10 -4.18 -2.34 -10.97
C SER A 10 -4.63 -3.64 -11.64
N LEU A 11 -4.35 -4.80 -11.02
CA LEU A 11 -4.72 -6.13 -11.54
C LEU A 11 -6.23 -6.21 -11.84
N ASP A 12 -6.59 -6.46 -13.10
CA ASP A 12 -7.97 -6.52 -13.56
C ASP A 12 -8.16 -7.58 -14.68
N LEU A 13 -9.40 -7.80 -15.09
CA LEU A 13 -9.75 -8.61 -16.27
C LEU A 13 -9.95 -7.73 -17.51
N PRO A 14 -9.91 -8.30 -18.73
CA PRO A 14 -10.33 -7.61 -19.95
C PRO A 14 -11.76 -7.05 -19.84
N THR A 15 -12.07 -5.90 -20.43
CA THR A 15 -11.23 -5.05 -21.30
C THR A 15 -10.42 -4.00 -20.54
N ARG A 16 -10.36 -4.07 -19.20
CA ARG A 16 -9.70 -3.04 -18.36
C ARG A 16 -8.23 -3.31 -18.09
N SER A 17 -7.75 -4.51 -18.42
CA SER A 17 -6.34 -4.88 -18.28
C SER A 17 -5.58 -4.60 -19.56
N GLU A 18 -4.56 -3.75 -19.46
CA GLU A 18 -3.55 -3.53 -20.49
C GLU A 18 -2.17 -3.59 -19.80
N PRO A 19 -1.33 -4.61 -20.09
CA PRO A 19 -1.53 -5.72 -21.04
C PRO A 19 -2.66 -6.69 -20.64
N PRO A 20 -3.10 -7.60 -21.53
CA PRO A 20 -4.13 -8.61 -21.22
C PRO A 20 -3.76 -9.47 -20.00
N PHE A 21 -4.79 -9.91 -19.27
CA PHE A 21 -4.63 -10.65 -18.02
C PHE A 21 -3.71 -11.87 -18.14
N GLU A 22 -3.76 -12.61 -19.25
CA GLU A 22 -2.95 -13.81 -19.46
C GLU A 22 -1.45 -13.49 -19.49
N ALA A 23 -1.08 -12.41 -20.18
CA ALA A 23 0.31 -11.93 -20.21
C ALA A 23 0.74 -11.48 -18.82
N ARG A 24 -0.17 -10.83 -18.07
CA ARG A 24 0.10 -10.40 -16.70
C ARG A 24 0.29 -11.58 -15.75
N ALA A 25 -0.61 -12.57 -15.81
CA ALA A 25 -0.54 -13.77 -15.00
C ALA A 25 0.72 -14.59 -15.29
N ALA A 26 1.13 -14.70 -16.56
CA ALA A 26 2.37 -15.37 -16.95
C ALA A 26 3.62 -14.70 -16.34
N ALA A 27 3.61 -13.37 -16.19
CA ALA A 27 4.71 -12.63 -15.58
C ALA A 27 4.65 -12.60 -14.04
N LEU A 28 3.45 -12.42 -13.47
CA LEU A 28 3.25 -12.25 -12.03
C LEU A 28 3.32 -13.56 -11.25
N ARG A 29 2.84 -14.70 -11.79
CA ARG A 29 2.87 -15.98 -11.05
C ARG A 29 4.27 -16.42 -10.63
N PRO A 30 5.30 -16.42 -11.52
CA PRO A 30 6.67 -16.74 -11.11
C PRO A 30 7.24 -15.73 -10.11
N ALA A 31 6.91 -14.44 -10.28
CA ALA A 31 7.36 -13.40 -9.36
C ALA A 31 6.80 -13.61 -7.96
N LEU A 32 5.50 -13.93 -7.85
CA LEU A 32 4.83 -14.28 -6.59
C LEU A 32 5.44 -15.52 -5.95
N GLU A 33 5.59 -16.62 -6.69
CA GLU A 33 6.17 -17.87 -6.16
C GLU A 33 7.58 -17.68 -5.60
N ARG A 34 8.40 -16.85 -6.26
CA ARG A 34 9.76 -16.54 -5.83
C ARG A 34 9.81 -15.85 -4.47
N LEU A 35 8.79 -15.07 -4.09
CA LEU A 35 8.76 -14.38 -2.78
C LEU A 35 8.80 -15.39 -1.63
N ALA A 36 8.22 -16.57 -1.85
CA ALA A 36 8.06 -17.62 -0.85
C ALA A 36 7.48 -17.10 0.48
N ALA A 37 6.62 -16.09 0.39
CA ALA A 37 6.06 -15.39 1.55
C ALA A 37 5.06 -16.27 2.32
N ASP A 38 5.14 -16.26 3.64
CA ASP A 38 4.10 -16.80 4.52
C ASP A 38 2.96 -15.80 4.71
N ILE A 39 3.25 -14.50 4.64
CA ILE A 39 2.27 -13.41 4.67
C ILE A 39 2.58 -12.46 3.51
N LEU A 40 1.58 -12.11 2.70
CA LEU A 40 1.73 -11.28 1.50
C LEU A 40 0.69 -10.16 1.48
N CYS A 41 1.17 -8.92 1.51
CA CYS A 41 0.39 -7.70 1.34
C CYS A 41 0.40 -7.29 -0.13
N LEU A 42 -0.77 -7.30 -0.77
CA LEU A 42 -0.95 -6.85 -2.15
C LEU A 42 -1.64 -5.49 -2.18
N GLN A 43 -1.19 -4.64 -3.09
CA GLN A 43 -1.81 -3.36 -3.42
C GLN A 43 -2.29 -3.36 -4.88
N GLU A 44 -3.24 -2.48 -5.18
CA GLU A 44 -3.83 -2.32 -6.51
C GLU A 44 -4.49 -3.56 -7.11
N VAL A 45 -5.34 -4.21 -6.31
CA VAL A 45 -6.21 -5.26 -6.82
C VAL A 45 -7.58 -4.67 -7.20
N ASN A 46 -7.98 -4.74 -8.46
CA ASN A 46 -9.29 -4.23 -8.89
C ASN A 46 -10.39 -5.27 -8.67
N GLY A 47 -11.61 -4.80 -8.42
CA GLY A 47 -12.79 -5.63 -8.23
C GLY A 47 -13.63 -5.73 -9.50
N GLN A 48 -14.03 -6.95 -9.85
CA GLN A 48 -14.83 -7.27 -11.02
C GLN A 48 -16.31 -7.49 -10.63
N HIS A 49 -17.22 -7.08 -11.51
CA HIS A 49 -18.63 -7.44 -11.38
C HIS A 49 -18.84 -8.87 -11.87
N VAL A 50 -19.60 -9.67 -11.11
CA VAL A 50 -19.93 -11.05 -11.48
C VAL A 50 -21.42 -11.12 -11.80
N PRO A 51 -21.83 -11.62 -12.97
CA PRO A 51 -23.24 -11.77 -13.32
C PRO A 51 -24.03 -12.52 -12.24
N GLY A 52 -25.16 -11.95 -11.81
CA GLY A 52 -26.00 -12.53 -10.77
C GLY A 52 -25.53 -12.28 -9.33
N ALA A 53 -24.40 -11.60 -9.11
CA ALA A 53 -23.98 -11.14 -7.79
C ALA A 53 -24.10 -9.61 -7.68
N PRO A 54 -24.76 -9.07 -6.64
CA PRO A 54 -24.84 -7.63 -6.45
C PRO A 54 -23.48 -7.02 -6.07
N GLU A 55 -22.63 -7.77 -5.37
CA GLU A 55 -21.30 -7.35 -4.96
C GLU A 55 -20.20 -7.63 -5.99
N ARG A 56 -19.15 -6.80 -5.98
CA ARG A 56 -17.91 -7.09 -6.73
C ARG A 56 -17.06 -8.12 -6.02
N ARG A 57 -16.25 -8.84 -6.80
CA ARG A 57 -15.32 -9.88 -6.32
C ARG A 57 -13.93 -9.67 -6.93
N LEU A 58 -12.90 -10.26 -6.33
CA LEU A 58 -11.51 -10.18 -6.81
C LEU A 58 -11.22 -11.34 -7.78
N VAL A 59 -12.00 -11.44 -8.86
CA VAL A 59 -11.93 -12.55 -9.82
C VAL A 59 -10.56 -12.64 -10.49
N ALA A 60 -9.99 -11.50 -10.89
CA ALA A 60 -8.64 -11.47 -11.47
C ALA A 60 -7.59 -12.01 -10.50
N LEU A 61 -7.73 -11.69 -9.22
CA LEU A 61 -6.84 -12.22 -8.18
C LEU A 61 -7.04 -13.73 -7.99
N ASP A 62 -8.28 -14.20 -7.91
CA ASP A 62 -8.57 -15.63 -7.78
C ASP A 62 -7.90 -16.43 -8.91
N LEU A 63 -8.04 -15.97 -10.15
CA LEU A 63 -7.39 -16.56 -11.32
C LEU A 63 -5.85 -16.43 -11.27
N LEU A 64 -5.32 -15.30 -10.79
CA LEU A 64 -3.87 -15.11 -10.69
C LEU A 64 -3.25 -16.12 -9.70
N LEU A 65 -3.90 -16.31 -8.55
CA LEU A 65 -3.42 -17.17 -7.47
C LEU A 65 -3.62 -18.66 -7.77
N GLU A 66 -4.50 -19.03 -8.68
CA GLU A 66 -4.74 -20.43 -9.05
C GLU A 66 -3.42 -21.14 -9.43
N GLY A 67 -3.17 -22.29 -8.81
CA GLY A 67 -1.95 -23.08 -9.02
C GLY A 67 -0.70 -22.56 -8.30
N THR A 68 -0.78 -21.42 -7.61
CA THR A 68 0.28 -20.92 -6.72
C THR A 68 0.08 -21.41 -5.29
N ARG A 69 1.12 -21.34 -4.46
CA ARG A 69 1.04 -21.64 -3.01
C ARG A 69 0.01 -20.78 -2.28
N TYR A 70 -0.26 -19.59 -2.81
CA TYR A 70 -1.13 -18.59 -2.21
C TYR A 70 -2.62 -18.91 -2.39
N ALA A 71 -2.97 -19.85 -3.28
CA ALA A 71 -4.37 -20.26 -3.49
C ALA A 71 -5.04 -20.78 -2.21
N ALA A 72 -4.26 -21.39 -1.30
CA ALA A 72 -4.75 -21.97 -0.05
C ALA A 72 -4.65 -21.02 1.16
N TYR A 73 -4.20 -19.78 0.97
CA TYR A 73 -3.95 -18.86 2.08
C TYR A 73 -5.27 -18.28 2.62
N HIS A 74 -5.29 -18.00 3.92
CA HIS A 74 -6.30 -17.13 4.51
C HIS A 74 -6.24 -15.75 3.86
N ARG A 75 -7.39 -15.12 3.64
CA ARG A 75 -7.48 -13.86 2.91
C ARG A 75 -8.34 -12.84 3.64
N ALA A 76 -7.80 -11.62 3.74
CA ALA A 76 -8.54 -10.41 4.04
C ALA A 76 -8.38 -9.42 2.86
N ALA A 77 -9.42 -8.67 2.55
CA ALA A 77 -9.38 -7.63 1.52
C ALA A 77 -10.12 -6.38 2.00
N THR A 78 -9.91 -5.23 1.41
CA THR A 78 -10.72 -4.03 1.70
C THR A 78 -12.08 -4.08 1.01
N SER A 79 -13.06 -3.38 1.56
CA SER A 79 -14.41 -3.27 1.02
C SER A 79 -14.61 -1.99 0.21
N GLY A 80 -15.66 -2.01 -0.62
CA GLY A 80 -16.20 -0.79 -1.23
C GLY A 80 -16.67 0.22 -0.18
N ALA A 81 -16.86 1.47 -0.59
CA ALA A 81 -17.32 2.54 0.30
C ALA A 81 -18.70 2.29 0.92
N ASP A 82 -19.52 1.45 0.29
CA ASP A 82 -20.83 1.00 0.79
C ASP A 82 -20.74 -0.24 1.70
N GLY A 83 -19.53 -0.77 1.93
CA GLY A 83 -19.28 -1.97 2.72
C GLY A 83 -19.75 -3.26 2.05
N ARG A 84 -20.22 -3.23 0.79
CA ARG A 84 -20.75 -4.40 0.09
C ARG A 84 -19.73 -4.93 -0.92
N GLY A 85 -19.06 -6.02 -0.54
CA GLY A 85 -17.97 -6.59 -1.33
C GLY A 85 -16.80 -5.63 -1.51
N VAL A 86 -15.97 -5.87 -2.53
CA VAL A 86 -14.74 -5.09 -2.77
C VAL A 86 -15.00 -3.83 -3.61
N ALA A 87 -14.11 -2.84 -3.51
CA ALA A 87 -14.15 -1.65 -4.36
C ALA A 87 -13.86 -2.01 -5.83
N SER A 88 -14.24 -1.13 -6.76
CA SER A 88 -13.96 -1.33 -8.18
C SER A 88 -12.47 -1.25 -8.52
N VAL A 89 -11.69 -0.50 -7.74
CA VAL A 89 -10.25 -0.28 -7.94
C VAL A 89 -9.50 -0.18 -6.62
N HIS A 90 -8.20 -0.45 -6.68
CA HIS A 90 -7.22 -0.17 -5.62
C HIS A 90 -7.51 -0.84 -4.26
N ASN A 91 -8.05 -2.06 -4.27
CA ASN A 91 -8.21 -2.81 -3.03
C ASN A 91 -6.86 -3.25 -2.47
N LEU A 92 -6.78 -3.32 -1.14
CA LEU A 92 -5.69 -3.98 -0.43
C LEU A 92 -6.10 -5.41 -0.13
N VAL A 93 -5.14 -6.33 -0.20
CA VAL A 93 -5.35 -7.74 0.15
C VAL A 93 -4.20 -8.22 1.02
N THR A 94 -4.51 -8.87 2.13
CA THR A 94 -3.54 -9.62 2.93
C THR A 94 -3.83 -11.11 2.74
N LEU A 95 -2.85 -11.84 2.24
CA LEU A 95 -2.85 -13.30 2.16
C LEU A 95 -1.94 -13.84 3.25
N SER A 96 -2.39 -14.83 4.01
CA SER A 96 -1.62 -15.41 5.11
C SER A 96 -1.73 -16.93 5.10
N ARG A 97 -0.58 -17.61 5.21
CA ARG A 97 -0.51 -19.04 5.47
C ARG A 97 -1.11 -19.39 6.85
N PHE A 98 -1.05 -18.45 7.78
CA PHE A 98 -1.58 -18.62 9.13
C PHE A 98 -2.98 -17.98 9.27
N PRO A 99 -3.79 -18.42 10.26
CA PRO A 99 -5.12 -17.88 10.48
C PRO A 99 -5.12 -16.35 10.66
N ILE A 100 -6.09 -15.69 10.03
CA ILE A 100 -6.42 -14.28 10.26
C ILE A 100 -7.55 -14.24 11.29
N LEU A 101 -7.25 -13.73 12.49
CA LEU A 101 -8.17 -13.68 13.64
C LEU A 101 -9.06 -12.43 13.60
N GLU A 102 -8.49 -11.29 13.22
CA GLU A 102 -9.20 -10.01 13.08
C GLU A 102 -8.93 -9.44 11.69
N ARG A 103 -9.94 -8.77 11.13
CA ARG A 103 -9.82 -7.87 9.98
C ARG A 103 -10.47 -6.55 10.33
N ARG A 104 -9.74 -5.45 10.16
CA ARG A 104 -10.26 -4.08 10.35
C ARG A 104 -9.83 -3.17 9.21
N GLU A 105 -10.80 -2.47 8.65
CA GLU A 105 -10.54 -1.39 7.69
C GLU A 105 -10.54 -0.06 8.42
N VAL A 106 -9.52 0.76 8.20
CA VAL A 106 -9.35 2.05 8.87
C VAL A 106 -9.41 3.16 7.84
N ARG A 107 -10.49 3.95 7.87
CA ARG A 107 -10.74 5.09 6.99
C ARG A 107 -11.42 6.19 7.77
N HIS A 108 -10.73 7.32 7.95
CA HIS A 108 -11.22 8.46 8.75
C HIS A 108 -11.66 8.05 10.17
N ALA A 109 -11.01 7.05 10.76
CA ALA A 109 -11.27 6.61 12.13
C ALA A 109 -10.58 7.53 13.15
N TYR A 110 -9.44 8.11 12.78
CA TYR A 110 -8.68 9.03 13.65
C TYR A 110 -8.57 10.43 13.06
N MET A 111 -8.62 10.57 11.74
CA MET A 111 -8.53 11.84 11.05
C MET A 111 -9.79 12.10 10.23
N ALA A 112 -10.62 13.06 10.67
CA ALA A 112 -11.76 13.51 9.87
C ALA A 112 -11.31 14.09 8.52
N PRO A 113 -12.12 14.00 7.46
CA PRO A 113 -11.82 14.65 6.18
C PRO A 113 -11.52 16.14 6.37
N VAL A 114 -10.46 16.63 5.72
CA VAL A 114 -10.10 18.04 5.76
C VAL A 114 -11.05 18.82 4.84
N GLU A 115 -11.74 19.82 5.38
CA GLU A 115 -12.58 20.73 4.60
C GLU A 115 -11.70 21.72 3.82
N TYR A 116 -11.72 21.64 2.49
CA TYR A 116 -10.87 22.46 1.63
C TYR A 116 -11.68 23.29 0.64
N ARG A 117 -11.34 24.57 0.51
CA ARG A 117 -11.92 25.48 -0.49
C ARG A 117 -10.99 25.54 -1.71
N TYR A 118 -11.49 25.07 -2.85
CA TYR A 118 -10.75 25.13 -4.11
C TYR A 118 -10.42 26.57 -4.53
N VAL A 119 -9.21 26.76 -5.04
CA VAL A 119 -8.66 28.05 -5.48
C VAL A 119 -8.46 28.15 -7.00
N THR A 120 -8.56 27.04 -7.72
CA THR A 120 -8.62 26.96 -9.19
C THR A 120 -9.81 26.12 -9.66
N GLY A 121 -9.94 25.92 -10.98
CA GLY A 121 -11.03 25.12 -11.55
C GLY A 121 -12.41 25.73 -11.45
N SER A 122 -13.40 24.97 -11.90
CA SER A 122 -14.81 25.38 -11.89
C SER A 122 -15.42 25.47 -10.49
N ALA A 123 -14.74 24.92 -9.48
CA ALA A 123 -15.16 24.98 -8.08
C ALA A 123 -14.51 26.13 -7.28
N LYS A 124 -13.69 26.96 -7.93
CA LYS A 124 -12.95 28.06 -7.31
C LYS A 124 -13.87 28.98 -6.49
N GLY A 125 -13.49 29.23 -5.24
CA GLY A 125 -14.19 30.17 -4.35
C GLY A 125 -15.54 29.68 -3.83
N GLY A 126 -15.92 28.43 -4.13
CA GLY A 126 -17.13 27.79 -3.61
C GLY A 126 -17.06 27.46 -2.11
N ALA A 127 -18.08 26.74 -1.64
CA ALA A 127 -18.06 26.18 -0.29
C ALA A 127 -16.89 25.19 -0.10
N PRO A 128 -16.30 25.09 1.11
CA PRO A 128 -15.37 24.01 1.42
C PRO A 128 -15.98 22.64 1.12
N GLN A 129 -15.15 21.71 0.66
CA GLN A 129 -15.54 20.34 0.39
C GLN A 129 -14.62 19.37 1.14
N PRO A 130 -15.13 18.21 1.58
CA PRO A 130 -14.32 17.23 2.28
C PRO A 130 -13.31 16.58 1.34
N VAL A 131 -12.04 16.62 1.73
CA VAL A 131 -10.96 15.86 1.09
C VAL A 131 -10.93 14.45 1.69
N ALA A 132 -11.71 13.54 1.09
CA ALA A 132 -11.82 12.16 1.53
C ALA A 132 -10.66 11.27 1.05
N PHE A 133 -10.35 10.23 1.82
CA PHE A 133 -9.40 9.19 1.44
C PHE A 133 -10.02 8.25 0.41
N ASP A 134 -9.23 7.90 -0.61
CA ASP A 134 -9.69 7.06 -1.71
C ASP A 134 -9.85 5.58 -1.29
N ARG A 135 -9.10 5.15 -0.26
CA ARG A 135 -9.03 3.76 0.24
C ARG A 135 -8.64 3.72 1.72
N PRO A 136 -9.02 2.67 2.47
CA PRO A 136 -8.65 2.49 3.87
C PRO A 136 -7.24 1.89 4.00
N LEU A 137 -6.70 1.88 5.21
CA LEU A 137 -5.68 0.92 5.62
C LEU A 137 -6.36 -0.44 5.92
N LEU A 138 -5.65 -1.55 5.71
CA LEU A 138 -6.15 -2.88 6.05
C LEU A 138 -5.30 -3.47 7.18
N LEU A 139 -5.86 -3.53 8.38
CA LEU A 139 -5.27 -4.23 9.50
C LEU A 139 -5.79 -5.67 9.55
N THR A 140 -4.86 -6.61 9.70
CA THR A 140 -5.15 -8.02 10.01
C THR A 140 -4.38 -8.45 11.24
N GLU A 141 -5.06 -9.10 12.18
CA GLU A 141 -4.42 -9.80 13.29
C GLU A 141 -4.17 -11.25 12.87
N ILE A 142 -2.90 -11.67 12.82
CA ILE A 142 -2.48 -12.99 12.32
C ILE A 142 -1.96 -13.83 13.48
N GLU A 143 -2.50 -15.04 13.62
CA GLU A 143 -2.04 -16.02 14.59
C GLU A 143 -0.74 -16.68 14.13
N LEU A 144 0.37 -16.43 14.81
CA LEU A 144 1.65 -17.07 14.56
C LEU A 144 1.84 -18.33 15.41
N PRO A 145 2.73 -19.25 15.02
CA PRO A 145 3.09 -20.41 15.82
C PRO A 145 3.44 -20.04 17.27
N GLY A 146 2.97 -20.85 18.22
CA GLY A 146 3.16 -20.62 19.65
C GLY A 146 2.21 -19.58 20.26
N ALA A 147 0.99 -19.44 19.71
CA ALA A 147 -0.08 -18.56 20.20
C ALA A 147 0.34 -17.08 20.31
N LYS A 148 1.21 -16.63 19.40
CA LYS A 148 1.59 -15.22 19.29
C LYS A 148 0.73 -14.56 18.24
N SER A 149 0.48 -13.27 18.43
CA SER A 149 -0.30 -12.48 17.50
C SER A 149 0.58 -11.42 16.84
N LEU A 150 0.42 -11.26 15.52
CA LEU A 150 1.08 -10.25 14.71
C LEU A 150 0.03 -9.36 14.06
N ASP A 151 0.08 -8.07 14.33
CA ASP A 151 -0.66 -7.08 13.55
C ASP A 151 0.08 -6.82 12.25
N VAL A 152 -0.59 -7.06 11.13
CA VAL A 152 -0.11 -6.67 9.80
C VAL A 152 -1.01 -5.59 9.24
N ILE A 153 -0.44 -4.41 9.01
CA ILE A 153 -1.13 -3.27 8.40
C ILE A 153 -0.66 -3.17 6.95
N ASN A 154 -1.53 -3.54 6.02
CA ASN A 154 -1.32 -3.30 4.60
C ASN A 154 -1.70 -1.85 4.29
N ALA A 155 -0.78 -1.12 3.66
CA ALA A 155 -0.94 0.29 3.31
C ALA A 155 -0.78 0.53 1.81
N HIS A 156 -1.58 1.44 1.27
CA HIS A 156 -1.30 2.07 -0.01
C HIS A 156 -1.68 3.54 0.13
N LEU A 157 -0.71 4.41 0.42
CA LEU A 157 -0.98 5.82 0.63
C LEU A 157 -1.25 6.53 -0.70
N ARG A 158 -1.80 7.73 -0.67
CA ARG A 158 -2.16 8.49 -1.87
C ARG A 158 -0.94 8.73 -2.77
N ALA A 159 -1.07 8.38 -4.04
CA ALA A 159 -0.04 8.54 -5.05
C ALA A 159 0.52 9.98 -5.15
N ARG A 160 1.76 10.12 -5.61
CA ARG A 160 2.40 11.43 -5.89
C ARG A 160 1.66 12.20 -7.00
N ARG A 161 0.88 11.51 -7.83
CA ARG A 161 0.11 12.12 -8.92
C ARG A 161 -1.00 13.03 -8.43
N ALA A 162 -1.06 14.22 -9.03
CA ALA A 162 -2.07 15.24 -8.77
C ALA A 162 -3.51 14.68 -8.82
N SER A 163 -4.29 15.03 -7.81
CA SER A 163 -5.71 14.69 -7.66
C SER A 163 -6.50 15.59 -8.59
N ALA A 164 -7.51 15.05 -9.27
CA ALA A 164 -8.31 15.85 -10.19
C ALA A 164 -8.94 17.05 -9.48
N ILE A 165 -8.78 18.23 -10.08
CA ILE A 165 -9.48 19.46 -9.68
C ILE A 165 -10.68 19.65 -10.62
N PRO A 166 -11.89 19.95 -10.12
CA PRO A 166 -13.07 20.14 -10.96
C PRO A 166 -12.83 21.13 -12.10
N GLY A 167 -13.08 20.69 -13.34
CA GLY A 167 -12.93 21.53 -14.53
C GLY A 167 -11.49 21.67 -15.05
N GLU A 168 -10.46 21.16 -14.37
CA GLU A 168 -9.04 21.38 -14.74
C GLU A 168 -8.43 20.25 -15.58
N LYS A 169 -9.16 19.15 -15.83
CA LYS A 169 -8.70 18.04 -16.66
C LYS A 169 -9.20 18.17 -18.11
N VAL A 170 -8.33 17.88 -19.07
CA VAL A 170 -8.71 17.65 -20.48
C VAL A 170 -9.05 16.17 -20.67
N ASP A 171 -8.18 15.30 -20.15
CA ASP A 171 -8.32 13.85 -20.09
C ASP A 171 -7.64 13.32 -18.80
N SER A 172 -7.45 12.01 -18.66
CA SER A 172 -6.85 11.41 -17.46
C SER A 172 -5.42 11.91 -17.19
N ALA A 173 -4.60 12.15 -18.20
CA ALA A 173 -3.19 12.56 -18.09
C ALA A 173 -2.97 14.07 -18.24
N THR A 174 -3.82 14.75 -19.03
CA THR A 174 -3.61 16.14 -19.44
C THR A 174 -4.39 17.15 -18.57
N TRP A 175 -3.77 18.29 -18.30
CA TRP A 175 -4.30 19.38 -17.47
C TRP A 175 -4.56 20.63 -18.32
N ARG A 176 -5.63 21.38 -18.00
CA ARG A 176 -5.98 22.63 -18.68
C ARG A 176 -5.08 23.77 -18.27
N THR A 177 -4.72 23.83 -16.98
CA THR A 177 -3.87 24.89 -16.44
C THR A 177 -2.80 24.33 -15.51
N THR A 178 -1.67 25.01 -15.45
CA THR A 178 -0.61 24.72 -14.47
C THR A 178 -1.10 24.93 -13.04
N GLY A 179 -1.98 25.91 -12.80
CA GLY A 179 -2.57 26.18 -11.49
C GLY A 179 -3.43 25.01 -10.99
N GLY A 180 -4.28 24.47 -11.86
CA GLY A 180 -5.09 23.28 -11.56
C GLY A 180 -4.25 22.05 -11.25
N TRP A 181 -3.20 21.82 -12.03
CA TRP A 181 -2.25 20.74 -11.74
C TRP A 181 -1.56 20.92 -10.38
N ALA A 182 -1.08 22.13 -10.08
CA ALA A 182 -0.38 22.43 -8.83
C ALA A 182 -1.30 22.28 -7.61
N GLU A 183 -2.54 22.75 -7.68
CA GLU A 183 -3.54 22.55 -6.63
C GLU A 183 -3.87 21.06 -6.45
N GLY A 184 -4.04 20.31 -7.55
CA GLY A 184 -4.24 18.86 -7.50
C GLY A 184 -3.07 18.11 -6.87
N TYR A 185 -1.84 18.57 -7.13
CA TYR A 185 -0.63 18.03 -6.50
C TYR A 185 -0.64 18.31 -4.99
N PHE A 186 -0.97 19.54 -4.59
CA PHE A 186 -1.17 19.91 -3.19
C PHE A 186 -2.21 19.03 -2.48
N ILE A 187 -3.39 18.81 -3.09
CA ILE A 187 -4.44 17.94 -2.52
C ILE A 187 -3.95 16.50 -2.35
N SER A 188 -3.13 16.00 -3.27
CA SER A 188 -2.56 14.65 -3.14
C SER A 188 -1.56 14.55 -2.01
N ALA A 189 -0.71 15.57 -1.84
CA ALA A 189 0.19 15.66 -0.69
C ALA A 189 -0.59 15.76 0.63
N LEU A 190 -1.66 16.57 0.68
CA LEU A 190 -2.54 16.68 1.84
C LEU A 190 -3.16 15.32 2.21
N LYS A 191 -3.74 14.61 1.24
CA LYS A 191 -4.30 13.26 1.43
C LYS A 191 -3.24 12.28 1.95
N ARG A 192 -2.06 12.23 1.31
CA ARG A 192 -0.98 11.30 1.68
C ARG A 192 -0.50 11.53 3.11
N THR A 193 -0.29 12.80 3.50
CA THR A 193 0.09 13.18 4.86
C THR A 193 -0.99 12.84 5.88
N ALA A 194 -2.26 13.12 5.57
CA ALA A 194 -3.37 12.79 6.47
C ALA A 194 -3.57 11.28 6.65
N GLN A 195 -3.36 10.47 5.60
CA GLN A 195 -3.35 9.01 5.70
C GLN A 195 -2.18 8.49 6.54
N ALA A 196 -1.00 9.11 6.43
CA ALA A 196 0.15 8.76 7.27
C ALA A 196 -0.07 9.07 8.75
N LEU A 197 -0.76 10.17 9.06
CA LEU A 197 -1.20 10.47 10.43
C LEU A 197 -2.21 9.43 10.95
N GLU A 198 -3.20 9.06 10.14
CA GLU A 198 -4.15 7.99 10.49
C GLU A 198 -3.45 6.65 10.74
N LEU A 199 -2.46 6.30 9.92
CA LEU A 199 -1.60 5.13 10.16
C LEU A 199 -0.85 5.24 11.49
N ARG A 200 -0.24 6.39 11.79
CA ARG A 200 0.49 6.58 13.05
C ARG A 200 -0.40 6.41 14.26
N LEU A 201 -1.60 6.99 14.24
CA LEU A 201 -2.55 6.90 15.36
C LEU A 201 -3.10 5.46 15.53
N LEU A 202 -3.26 4.72 14.43
CA LEU A 202 -3.56 3.29 14.49
C LEU A 202 -2.41 2.49 15.13
N ILE A 203 -1.16 2.78 14.76
CA ILE A 203 0.03 2.13 15.35
C ILE A 203 0.08 2.42 16.86
N ASP A 204 -0.15 3.67 17.26
CA ASP A 204 -0.17 4.06 18.67
C ASP A 204 -1.26 3.33 19.47
N GLU A 205 -2.48 3.24 18.93
CA GLU A 205 -3.56 2.44 19.53
C GLU A 205 -3.13 1.00 19.74
N ARG A 206 -2.53 0.38 18.72
CA ARG A 206 -2.14 -1.03 18.76
C ARG A 206 -0.99 -1.25 19.75
N LEU A 207 0.04 -0.41 19.73
CA LEU A 207 1.15 -0.48 20.70
C LEU A 207 0.68 -0.26 22.15
N ALA A 208 -0.31 0.62 22.37
CA ALA A 208 -0.87 0.85 23.70
C ALA A 208 -1.66 -0.35 24.26
N SER A 209 -2.17 -1.23 23.40
CA SER A 209 -2.96 -2.40 23.81
C SER A 209 -2.17 -3.48 24.54
N ALA A 210 -0.87 -3.62 24.23
CA ALA A 210 0.01 -4.62 24.85
C ALA A 210 1.49 -4.24 24.71
N PRO A 211 2.29 -4.27 25.79
CA PRO A 211 3.73 -4.09 25.70
C PRO A 211 4.37 -5.12 24.76
N GLY A 212 5.27 -4.66 23.88
CA GLY A 212 5.99 -5.54 22.96
C GLY A 212 5.12 -6.14 21.85
N ARG A 213 3.96 -5.53 21.54
CA ARG A 213 3.10 -5.96 20.44
C ARG A 213 3.90 -6.01 19.13
N LEU A 214 3.71 -7.10 18.39
CA LEU A 214 4.37 -7.33 17.11
C LEU A 214 3.54 -6.64 16.04
N ILE A 215 4.12 -5.65 15.36
CA ILE A 215 3.45 -4.91 14.30
C ILE A 215 4.36 -4.90 13.10
N ALA A 216 3.83 -5.26 11.94
CA ALA A 216 4.40 -5.00 10.63
C ALA A 216 3.48 -4.05 9.86
N VAL A 217 4.05 -3.00 9.27
CA VAL A 217 3.34 -2.18 8.27
C VAL A 217 4.03 -2.41 6.95
N ALA A 218 3.29 -2.85 5.93
CA ALA A 218 3.88 -3.20 4.65
C ALA A 218 3.02 -2.69 3.50
N GLY A 219 3.64 -2.06 2.51
CA GLY A 219 2.87 -1.47 1.42
C GLY A 219 3.59 -0.39 0.65
N ASP A 220 2.84 0.21 -0.28
CA ASP A 220 3.25 1.36 -1.08
C ASP A 220 2.91 2.66 -0.34
N PHE A 221 3.92 3.36 0.16
CA PHE A 221 3.74 4.63 0.87
C PHE A 221 3.76 5.83 -0.07
N ASN A 222 4.14 5.65 -1.34
CA ASN A 222 4.34 6.73 -2.30
C ASN A 222 5.24 7.86 -1.74
N ALA A 223 6.23 7.47 -0.94
CA ALA A 223 7.11 8.38 -0.21
C ALA A 223 8.39 7.63 0.19
N GLU A 224 9.54 8.27 0.09
CA GLU A 224 10.82 7.77 0.60
C GLU A 224 10.93 7.96 2.11
N ASP A 225 11.94 7.33 2.72
CA ASP A 225 12.10 7.27 4.19
C ASP A 225 12.34 8.62 4.88
N HIS A 226 12.83 9.61 4.14
CA HIS A 226 13.07 10.98 4.60
C HIS A 226 11.87 11.91 4.37
N GLU A 227 10.85 11.47 3.62
CA GLU A 227 9.67 12.25 3.30
C GLU A 227 8.64 12.21 4.44
N THR A 228 7.79 13.25 4.50
CA THR A 228 6.79 13.44 5.57
C THR A 228 5.94 12.20 5.89
N PRO A 229 5.41 11.44 4.90
CA PRO A 229 4.56 10.28 5.21
C PRO A 229 5.28 9.18 5.99
N LEU A 230 6.53 8.85 5.63
CA LEU A 230 7.31 7.85 6.35
C LEU A 230 7.72 8.35 7.74
N ARG A 231 8.19 9.60 7.84
CA ARG A 231 8.54 10.19 9.14
C ARG A 231 7.37 10.21 10.11
N LEU A 232 6.16 10.51 9.64
CA LEU A 232 4.94 10.43 10.45
C LEU A 232 4.64 8.99 10.92
N ALA A 233 4.71 8.00 10.02
CA ALA A 233 4.44 6.61 10.37
C ALA A 233 5.48 6.07 11.38
N VAL A 234 6.76 6.39 11.17
CA VAL A 234 7.90 5.97 11.99
C VAL A 234 7.87 6.66 13.36
N ALA A 235 7.69 7.98 13.38
CA ALA A 235 7.86 8.87 14.53
C ALA A 235 9.12 8.56 15.34
N GLY A 236 10.28 8.71 14.70
CA GLY A 236 11.58 8.42 15.30
C GLY A 236 11.94 9.40 16.43
N GLU A 237 12.97 9.07 17.20
CA GLU A 237 13.47 9.97 18.25
C GLU A 237 13.95 11.31 17.67
N ASP A 238 14.60 11.30 16.50
CA ASP A 238 15.04 12.52 15.80
C ASP A 238 13.88 13.46 15.43
N ASP A 239 12.68 12.92 15.25
CA ASP A 239 11.47 13.69 14.95
C ASP A 239 10.77 14.16 16.22
N THR A 240 10.78 13.35 17.28
CA THR A 240 10.00 13.59 18.50
C THR A 240 10.79 14.32 19.59
N GLY A 241 12.12 14.26 19.55
CA GLY A 241 13.01 14.79 20.59
C GLY A 241 12.82 14.14 21.96
N ASN A 242 12.22 12.95 22.04
CA ASN A 242 11.82 12.33 23.30
C ASN A 242 12.20 10.84 23.35
N SER A 243 13.33 10.52 23.97
CA SER A 243 13.82 9.16 24.17
C SER A 243 12.84 8.22 24.91
N ARG A 244 11.90 8.77 25.68
CA ARG A 244 10.85 7.95 26.34
C ARG A 244 9.85 7.36 25.34
N LEU A 245 9.77 7.90 24.11
CA LEU A 245 8.92 7.42 23.03
C LEU A 245 9.65 6.48 22.07
N ALA A 246 10.96 6.23 22.26
CA ALA A 246 11.77 5.45 21.33
C ALA A 246 11.25 4.00 21.13
N SER A 247 10.63 3.41 22.15
CA SER A 247 10.00 2.09 22.05
C SER A 247 8.74 2.06 21.18
N SER A 248 8.11 3.22 20.96
CA SER A 248 6.93 3.38 20.11
C SER A 248 7.27 3.76 18.67
N ALA A 249 8.54 4.04 18.37
CA ALA A 249 8.98 4.26 17.00
C ALA A 249 9.00 2.94 16.23
N LEU A 250 8.59 2.97 14.96
CA LEU A 250 8.79 1.83 14.06
C LEU A 250 10.20 1.88 13.46
N ILE A 251 10.70 0.72 13.05
CA ILE A 251 11.98 0.57 12.33
C ILE A 251 11.69 0.37 10.85
N VAL A 252 12.30 1.19 9.99
CA VAL A 252 12.24 1.04 8.53
C VAL A 252 13.23 -0.06 8.13
N LEU A 253 12.74 -1.22 7.68
CA LEU A 253 13.56 -2.42 7.50
C LEU A 253 14.44 -2.38 6.25
N ASP A 254 13.99 -1.70 5.21
CA ASP A 254 14.70 -1.49 3.94
C ASP A 254 16.06 -0.79 4.09
N ARG A 255 16.29 -0.08 5.20
CA ARG A 255 17.59 0.49 5.57
C ARG A 255 18.68 -0.57 5.74
N ALA A 256 18.31 -1.84 5.93
CA ALA A 256 19.25 -2.95 5.94
C ALA A 256 19.68 -3.40 4.53
N LEU A 257 19.03 -2.94 3.46
CA LEU A 257 19.44 -3.21 2.08
C LEU A 257 20.69 -2.39 1.71
N PRO A 258 21.58 -2.95 0.85
CA PRO A 258 22.66 -2.19 0.21
C PRO A 258 22.11 -0.95 -0.51
N PRO A 259 22.74 0.24 -0.38
CA PRO A 259 22.21 1.49 -0.95
C PRO A 259 21.94 1.43 -2.46
N ASP A 260 22.76 0.72 -3.23
CA ASP A 260 22.62 0.55 -4.68
C ASP A 260 21.41 -0.31 -5.09
N ARG A 261 20.92 -1.14 -4.16
CA ARG A 261 19.74 -1.99 -4.32
C ARG A 261 18.49 -1.45 -3.62
N ARG A 262 18.59 -0.41 -2.78
CA ARG A 262 17.48 0.13 -1.99
C ARG A 262 16.56 1.03 -2.83
N TRP A 263 15.77 0.41 -3.69
CA TRP A 263 14.73 1.07 -4.47
C TRP A 263 13.69 0.05 -4.90
N SER A 264 12.43 0.50 -4.98
CA SER A 264 11.30 -0.33 -5.41
C SER A 264 10.68 0.13 -6.72
N VAL A 265 10.97 1.36 -7.17
CA VAL A 265 10.46 1.91 -8.44
C VAL A 265 11.58 2.59 -9.22
N LEU A 266 11.52 2.50 -10.55
CA LEU A 266 12.36 3.28 -11.46
C LEU A 266 11.46 4.30 -12.18
N HIS A 267 11.63 5.58 -11.85
CA HIS A 267 10.83 6.69 -12.37
C HIS A 267 11.69 7.68 -13.15
N ALA A 268 11.58 7.71 -14.47
CA ALA A 268 12.33 8.62 -15.34
C ALA A 268 13.85 8.60 -15.07
N GLY A 269 14.42 7.39 -14.92
CA GLY A 269 15.81 7.11 -14.63
C GLY A 269 16.17 7.21 -13.15
N ARG A 270 15.25 7.65 -12.27
CA ARG A 270 15.49 7.77 -10.83
C ARG A 270 15.01 6.53 -10.10
N ARG A 271 15.88 6.00 -9.24
CA ARG A 271 15.57 4.90 -8.34
C ARG A 271 14.93 5.49 -7.09
N GLU A 272 13.70 5.09 -6.80
CA GLU A 272 12.92 5.58 -5.66
C GLU A 272 12.49 4.40 -4.77
N MET A 273 12.59 4.55 -3.46
CA MET A 273 12.10 3.56 -2.49
C MET A 273 10.69 3.98 -2.04
N LEU A 274 9.66 3.41 -2.64
CA LEU A 274 8.25 3.78 -2.37
C LEU A 274 7.51 2.74 -1.54
N ASP A 275 7.96 1.49 -1.65
CA ASP A 275 7.39 0.33 -0.96
C ASP A 275 8.26 0.01 0.25
N HIS A 276 7.63 -0.10 1.42
CA HIS A 276 8.37 -0.29 2.67
C HIS A 276 7.80 -1.44 3.48
N VAL A 277 8.66 -2.02 4.32
CA VAL A 277 8.25 -2.80 5.48
C VAL A 277 8.76 -2.09 6.72
N LEU A 278 7.84 -1.68 7.60
CA LEU A 278 8.12 -1.12 8.91
C LEU A 278 7.83 -2.18 9.98
N ALA A 279 8.61 -2.21 11.05
CA ALA A 279 8.41 -3.15 12.15
C ALA A 279 8.41 -2.45 13.51
N SER A 280 7.59 -2.93 14.45
CA SER A 280 7.77 -2.57 15.87
C SER A 280 9.12 -3.08 16.37
N GLN A 281 9.67 -2.46 17.42
CA GLN A 281 10.94 -2.88 18.04
C GLN A 281 10.97 -4.38 18.38
N ALA A 282 9.86 -4.91 18.89
CA ALA A 282 9.73 -6.32 19.26
C ALA A 282 9.77 -7.25 18.04
N LEU A 283 9.19 -6.84 16.91
CA LEU A 283 9.27 -7.61 15.67
C LEU A 283 10.65 -7.48 15.02
N TYR A 284 11.23 -6.28 15.04
CA TYR A 284 12.58 -6.01 14.53
C TYR A 284 13.64 -6.90 15.21
N GLY A 285 13.52 -7.15 16.53
CA GLY A 285 14.39 -8.07 17.26
C GLY A 285 14.38 -9.53 16.74
N ARG A 286 13.48 -9.87 15.82
CA ARG A 286 13.40 -11.18 15.14
C ARG A 286 13.89 -11.14 13.70
N LEU A 287 14.26 -9.98 13.15
CA LEU A 287 14.67 -9.85 11.76
C LEU A 287 15.90 -10.73 11.46
N ARG A 288 15.84 -11.44 10.35
CA ARG A 288 16.95 -12.23 9.80
C ARG A 288 17.53 -11.60 8.55
N GLY A 289 16.69 -10.93 7.75
CA GLY A 289 17.12 -10.23 6.55
C GLY A 289 15.95 -9.57 5.85
N ILE A 290 16.27 -8.76 4.85
CA ILE A 290 15.30 -8.18 3.92
C ILE A 290 15.85 -8.29 2.50
N GLU A 291 14.96 -8.57 1.57
CA GLU A 291 15.22 -8.71 0.14
C GLU A 291 14.35 -7.72 -0.62
N VAL A 292 14.86 -7.23 -1.74
CA VAL A 292 14.10 -6.48 -2.75
C VAL A 292 14.40 -7.09 -4.11
N HIS A 293 13.33 -7.42 -4.85
CA HIS A 293 13.45 -8.09 -6.15
C HIS A 293 13.28 -7.12 -7.31
N ASN A 294 14.16 -6.12 -7.38
CA ASN A 294 14.16 -5.07 -8.40
C ASN A 294 14.98 -5.42 -9.65
N GLU A 295 15.37 -6.68 -9.82
CA GLU A 295 16.10 -7.13 -11.00
C GLU A 295 15.24 -7.02 -12.26
N GLY A 296 15.71 -6.26 -13.25
CA GLY A 296 15.03 -6.11 -14.54
C GLY A 296 13.74 -5.28 -14.49
N LEU A 297 13.54 -4.47 -13.44
CA LEU A 297 12.37 -3.60 -13.33
C LEU A 297 12.37 -2.56 -14.45
N ALA A 298 11.22 -2.40 -15.13
CA ALA A 298 11.04 -1.40 -16.16
C ALA A 298 10.85 -0.01 -15.55
N ASP A 299 11.24 1.02 -16.29
CA ASP A 299 10.99 2.41 -15.90
C ASP A 299 9.53 2.79 -16.19
N GLU A 300 8.79 3.23 -15.18
CA GLU A 300 7.34 3.48 -15.31
C GLU A 300 7.00 4.63 -16.25
N VAL A 301 7.92 5.58 -16.44
CA VAL A 301 7.72 6.74 -17.34
C VAL A 301 8.17 6.38 -18.75
N LEU A 302 9.33 5.75 -18.88
CA LEU A 302 9.91 5.45 -20.20
C LEU A 302 9.26 4.25 -20.88
N ALA A 303 8.64 3.33 -20.13
CA ALA A 303 7.93 2.17 -20.66
C ALA A 303 6.41 2.37 -20.80
N ALA A 304 5.90 3.57 -20.51
CA ALA A 304 4.45 3.88 -20.38
C ALA A 304 3.57 3.60 -21.62
N GLY A 305 4.15 3.22 -22.77
CA GLY A 305 3.45 3.08 -24.04
C GLY A 305 2.60 1.82 -24.26
N GLY A 306 2.67 0.80 -23.38
CA GLY A 306 1.92 -0.46 -23.56
C GLY A 306 1.52 -1.20 -22.28
N GLY A 307 1.68 -0.55 -21.12
CA GLY A 307 1.56 -1.20 -19.81
C GLY A 307 2.67 -2.22 -19.53
N VAL A 308 2.78 -2.66 -18.27
CA VAL A 308 3.75 -3.68 -17.85
C VAL A 308 3.05 -5.00 -17.56
N ALA A 309 3.58 -6.12 -18.06
CA ALA A 309 3.00 -7.42 -17.79
C ALA A 309 3.13 -7.78 -16.30
N ALA A 310 4.30 -7.52 -15.70
CA ALA A 310 4.54 -7.70 -14.27
C ALA A 310 4.00 -6.50 -13.45
N SER A 311 4.92 -5.68 -12.96
CA SER A 311 4.65 -4.48 -12.17
C SER A 311 5.81 -3.48 -12.34
N TYR A 312 5.56 -2.19 -12.16
CA TYR A 312 6.62 -1.18 -12.04
C TYR A 312 7.19 -1.07 -10.62
N HIS A 313 6.57 -1.78 -9.68
CA HIS A 313 7.05 -1.92 -8.31
C HIS A 313 7.81 -3.23 -8.14
N ALA A 314 8.92 -3.18 -7.43
CA ALA A 314 9.65 -4.36 -6.98
C ALA A 314 9.06 -4.83 -5.64
N PRO A 315 8.77 -6.13 -5.49
CA PRO A 315 8.33 -6.65 -4.20
C PRO A 315 9.49 -6.67 -3.19
N LEU A 316 9.16 -6.42 -1.93
CA LEU A 316 10.05 -6.60 -0.79
C LEU A 316 9.67 -7.84 0.00
N VAL A 317 10.65 -8.50 0.61
CA VAL A 317 10.45 -9.62 1.53
C VAL A 317 11.30 -9.44 2.77
N ALA A 318 10.67 -9.35 3.95
CA ALA A 318 11.33 -9.38 5.24
C ALA A 318 11.23 -10.77 5.87
N GLU A 319 12.36 -11.32 6.31
CA GLU A 319 12.43 -12.62 6.96
C GLU A 319 12.60 -12.47 8.47
N PHE A 320 11.77 -13.17 9.23
CA PHE A 320 11.79 -13.17 10.69
C PHE A 320 11.99 -14.58 11.25
N GLY A 321 12.83 -14.66 12.28
CA GLY A 321 13.09 -15.84 13.08
C GLY A 321 11.90 -16.18 13.97
N TRP A 322 11.26 -17.29 13.66
CA TRP A 322 10.28 -17.96 14.50
C TRP A 322 10.85 -19.32 14.83
N GLY A 323 10.98 -19.60 16.13
CA GLY A 323 11.53 -20.87 16.63
C GLY A 323 10.62 -22.03 16.27
#